data_AF-A0A3C0CJJ0-F1
#
_entry.id   AF-A0A3C0CJJ0-F1
#
_cell.length_a   1.000
_cell.length_b   1.000
_cell.length_c   1.000
_cell.angle_alpha   90.00
_cell.angle_beta   90.00
_cell.angle_gamma   90.00
#
_symmetry.space_group_name_H-M   'P 1'
#
loop_
_entity.id
_entity.type
_entity.pdbx_description
1 polymer ?
#
loop_
_entity_poly.entity_id
_entity_poly.type
_entity_poly.pdbx_seq_one_letter_code
_entity_poly.pdbx_strand_id
1 'polypeptide(L)'
;MMTDLLALFVILFSFAMMSRPVVKAKSATQQVTSAVAAAGQSAAASSGAVSGGQVAQSSQQPHSEKYNSLYKSISAYIKQADLSKQLSVIKEGDNLILVRISESVLFDSGRADINPDANQLLDRISDILTEHADFIKMVRIEGHTDNRPIKNTQFDSNWELSTSRAVNVLRRLLKTSKLGSAKFSAVGYGEFHPIAKNDTAANMAKNRRVDFVIETADN
;
A
#
# COMPACT_ATOMS: atom_id res chain seq x y z
N MET A 1 -24.44 25.11 39.84
CA MET A 1 -23.04 24.64 39.64
C MET A 1 -22.94 23.25 38.99
N MET A 2 -23.47 22.16 39.57
CA MET A 2 -23.42 20.83 38.91
C MET A 2 -24.31 20.73 37.65
N THR A 3 -25.46 21.42 37.65
CA THR A 3 -26.40 21.45 36.51
C THR A 3 -25.88 22.26 35.34
N ASP A 4 -25.14 23.35 35.61
CA ASP A 4 -24.62 24.24 34.56
C ASP A 4 -23.45 23.59 33.83
N LEU A 5 -22.62 22.82 34.55
CA LEU A 5 -21.55 22.02 33.96
C LEU A 5 -22.11 20.90 33.06
N LEU A 6 -23.20 20.25 33.49
CA LEU A 6 -23.88 19.23 32.68
C LEU A 6 -24.48 19.83 31.41
N ALA A 7 -25.14 20.98 31.51
CA ALA A 7 -25.71 21.69 30.37
C ALA A 7 -24.62 22.11 29.36
N LEU A 8 -23.49 22.64 29.84
CA LEU A 8 -22.33 22.97 29.00
C LEU A 8 -21.79 21.72 28.28
N PHE A 9 -21.66 20.59 28.99
CA PHE A 9 -21.11 19.36 28.43
C PHE A 9 -22.00 18.77 27.33
N VAL A 10 -23.33 18.79 27.52
CA VAL A 10 -24.28 18.33 26.50
C VAL A 10 -24.22 19.20 25.24
N ILE A 11 -24.12 20.53 25.39
CA ILE A 11 -23.99 21.45 24.25
C ILE A 11 -22.69 21.20 23.48
N LEU A 12 -21.56 21.08 24.17
CA LEU A 12 -20.25 20.80 23.55
C LEU A 12 -20.24 19.44 22.83
N PHE A 13 -20.85 18.41 23.43
CA PHE A 13 -20.95 17.08 22.82
C PHE A 13 -21.83 17.08 21.55
N SER A 14 -22.92 17.84 21.53
CA SER A 14 -23.75 18.01 20.33
C SER A 14 -23.01 18.69 19.18
N PHE A 15 -22.19 19.71 19.46
CA PHE A 15 -21.36 20.34 18.43
C PHE A 15 -20.30 19.39 17.86
N ALA A 16 -19.67 18.56 18.70
CA ALA A 16 -18.68 17.58 18.25
C ALA A 16 -19.25 16.52 17.30
N MET A 17 -20.52 16.14 17.46
CA MET A 17 -21.21 15.20 16.56
C MET A 17 -21.63 15.83 15.24
N MET A 18 -21.82 17.15 15.18
CA MET A 18 -22.32 17.85 13.98
C MET A 18 -21.22 18.05 12.91
N SER A 19 -19.94 17.90 13.25
CA SER A 19 -18.80 18.22 12.37
C SER A 19 -18.28 17.07 11.49
N ARG A 20 -19.07 16.03 11.20
CA ARG A 20 -18.69 15.04 10.18
C ARG A 20 -19.29 15.44 8.82
N PRO A 21 -18.50 15.93 7.84
CA PRO A 21 -19.02 16.12 6.50
C PRO A 21 -19.40 14.75 5.92
N VAL A 22 -20.70 14.55 5.68
CA VAL A 22 -21.21 13.42 4.90
C VAL A 22 -20.67 13.58 3.48
N VAL A 23 -19.62 12.83 3.15
CA VAL A 23 -19.14 12.66 1.78
C VAL A 23 -20.25 11.96 1.01
N LYS A 24 -21.07 12.75 0.28
CA LYS A 24 -22.06 12.23 -0.65
C LYS A 24 -21.34 11.54 -1.80
N ALA A 25 -21.38 10.21 -1.81
CA ALA A 25 -21.03 9.41 -2.98
C ALA A 25 -21.96 9.79 -4.14
N LYS A 26 -21.44 10.51 -5.15
CA LYS A 26 -22.12 10.71 -6.43
C LYS A 26 -21.88 9.47 -7.29
N SER A 27 -22.81 8.53 -7.24
CA SER A 27 -22.94 7.46 -8.22
C SER A 27 -23.35 8.06 -9.57
N ALA A 28 -22.47 7.97 -10.56
CA ALA A 28 -22.79 8.27 -11.94
C ALA A 28 -23.68 7.16 -12.51
N THR A 29 -25.00 7.38 -12.51
CA THR A 29 -25.97 6.61 -13.29
C THR A 29 -27.12 7.56 -13.63
N GLN A 30 -27.61 7.48 -14.87
CA GLN A 30 -28.69 8.26 -15.50
C GLN A 30 -28.32 9.58 -16.18
N GLN A 31 -27.84 9.46 -17.43
CA GLN A 31 -28.40 10.21 -18.56
C GLN A 31 -28.41 9.33 -19.82
N VAL A 32 -29.37 8.40 -19.88
CA VAL A 32 -29.81 7.76 -21.13
C VAL A 32 -31.32 7.69 -21.06
N THR A 33 -32.02 8.70 -21.60
CA THR A 33 -33.38 8.61 -22.15
C THR A 33 -33.83 10.01 -22.57
N SER A 34 -33.76 10.31 -23.87
CA SER A 34 -34.81 11.08 -24.59
C SER A 34 -34.34 11.40 -26.02
N ALA A 35 -34.58 10.49 -26.96
CA ALA A 35 -34.82 10.79 -28.38
C ALA A 35 -35.08 9.48 -29.15
N VAL A 36 -36.20 8.82 -28.85
CA VAL A 36 -36.81 7.85 -29.78
C VAL A 36 -38.16 8.42 -30.15
N ALA A 37 -38.19 9.21 -31.21
CA ALA A 37 -39.40 9.57 -31.94
C ALA A 37 -39.02 9.94 -33.38
N ALA A 38 -39.72 9.29 -34.31
CA ALA A 38 -39.79 9.56 -35.75
C ALA A 38 -38.73 8.93 -36.67
N ALA A 39 -39.16 7.80 -37.24
CA ALA A 39 -39.19 7.51 -38.68
C ALA A 39 -37.91 7.01 -39.40
N GLY A 40 -38.07 5.87 -40.08
CA GLY A 40 -37.63 5.76 -41.47
C GLY A 40 -36.53 4.74 -41.77
N GLN A 41 -36.99 3.64 -42.38
CA GLN A 41 -36.29 2.61 -43.15
C GLN A 41 -35.02 2.99 -43.97
N SER A 42 -34.16 1.97 -44.09
CA SER A 42 -33.40 1.54 -45.30
C SER A 42 -31.95 2.00 -45.55
N ALA A 43 -31.12 0.96 -45.73
CA ALA A 43 -30.12 0.72 -46.79
C ALA A 43 -28.74 1.43 -46.79
N ALA A 44 -27.72 0.55 -46.81
CA ALA A 44 -26.53 0.51 -47.68
C ALA A 44 -25.54 1.70 -47.76
N ALA A 45 -24.29 1.33 -47.43
CA ALA A 45 -23.03 1.66 -48.12
C ALA A 45 -22.45 3.10 -48.12
N SER A 46 -21.23 3.12 -47.55
CA SER A 46 -20.03 3.83 -48.03
C SER A 46 -19.72 5.25 -47.53
N SER A 47 -18.49 5.35 -46.98
CA SER A 47 -17.51 6.43 -47.13
C SER A 47 -17.75 7.79 -46.48
N GLY A 48 -16.85 8.18 -45.57
CA GLY A 48 -16.48 9.59 -45.38
C GLY A 48 -16.36 10.09 -43.93
N ALA A 49 -15.13 10.13 -43.44
CA ALA A 49 -14.54 11.15 -42.56
C ALA A 49 -15.37 11.84 -41.45
N VAL A 50 -15.09 11.50 -40.18
CA VAL A 50 -15.15 12.41 -39.01
C VAL A 50 -14.12 11.89 -37.99
N SER A 51 -12.94 12.50 -37.88
CA SER A 51 -12.59 13.55 -36.91
C SER A 51 -12.73 13.14 -35.44
N GLY A 52 -11.57 13.03 -34.78
CA GLY A 52 -11.36 13.73 -33.51
C GLY A 52 -11.98 13.15 -32.25
N GLY A 53 -11.93 11.83 -32.04
CA GLY A 53 -12.12 11.24 -30.72
C GLY A 53 -10.84 11.31 -29.90
N GLN A 54 -10.58 12.45 -29.24
CA GLN A 54 -9.59 12.52 -28.17
C GLN A 54 -9.99 11.53 -27.08
N VAL A 55 -9.37 10.36 -27.13
CA VAL A 55 -9.24 9.46 -25.99
C VAL A 55 -8.64 10.32 -24.89
N ALA A 56 -9.39 10.50 -23.81
CA ALA A 56 -8.90 11.14 -22.59
C ALA A 56 -7.68 10.34 -22.11
N GLN A 57 -6.50 10.75 -22.56
CA GLN A 57 -5.24 10.39 -21.93
C GLN A 57 -5.37 10.89 -20.51
N SER A 58 -5.56 9.94 -19.60
CA SER A 58 -5.24 10.12 -18.19
C SER A 58 -3.87 10.79 -18.12
N SER A 59 -3.89 12.07 -17.79
CA SER A 59 -2.71 12.91 -17.63
C SER A 59 -1.84 12.28 -16.53
N GLN A 60 -0.87 11.47 -16.95
CA GLN A 60 0.24 11.06 -16.12
C GLN A 60 1.00 12.34 -15.77
N GLN A 61 0.69 12.92 -14.62
CA GLN A 61 1.51 13.99 -14.09
C GLN A 61 2.91 13.41 -13.88
N PRO A 62 3.97 14.14 -14.25
CA PRO A 62 5.33 13.67 -14.05
C PRO A 62 5.57 13.55 -12.55
N HIS A 63 5.64 12.31 -12.02
CA HIS A 63 6.08 12.11 -10.66
C HIS A 63 7.43 12.81 -10.45
N SER A 64 7.68 13.33 -9.25
CA SER A 64 8.93 14.04 -8.96
C SER A 64 10.15 13.20 -9.37
N GLU A 65 11.19 13.83 -9.91
CA GLU A 65 12.40 13.11 -10.36
C GLU A 65 12.99 12.25 -9.24
N LYS A 66 12.91 12.73 -7.99
CA LYS A 66 13.32 12.01 -6.79
C LYS A 66 12.50 10.75 -6.55
N TYR A 67 11.16 10.84 -6.61
CA TYR A 67 10.27 9.68 -6.48
C TYR A 67 10.57 8.62 -7.54
N ASN A 68 10.72 9.05 -8.79
CA ASN A 68 11.07 8.17 -9.90
C ASN A 68 12.45 7.53 -9.72
N SER A 69 13.43 8.28 -9.19
CA SER A 69 14.76 7.77 -8.92
C SER A 69 14.73 6.69 -7.85
N LEU A 70 14.02 6.90 -6.74
CA LEU A 70 13.89 5.90 -5.68
C LEU A 70 13.26 4.60 -6.20
N TYR A 71 12.16 4.72 -6.95
CA TYR A 71 11.53 3.56 -7.62
C TYR A 71 12.53 2.83 -8.54
N LYS A 72 13.32 3.57 -9.32
CA LYS A 72 14.34 3.01 -10.22
C LYS A 72 15.45 2.31 -9.44
N SER A 73 15.95 2.90 -8.35
CA SER A 73 16.99 2.29 -7.51
C SER A 73 16.55 0.94 -6.93
N ILE A 74 15.31 0.88 -6.42
CA ILE A 74 14.73 -0.36 -5.87
C ILE A 74 14.49 -1.39 -6.98
N SER A 75 13.84 -1.00 -8.08
CA SER A 75 13.54 -1.93 -9.19
C SER A 75 14.79 -2.46 -9.88
N ALA A 76 15.82 -1.63 -10.04
CA ALA A 76 17.11 -2.03 -10.60
C ALA A 76 17.79 -3.08 -9.71
N TYR A 77 17.77 -2.88 -8.39
CA TYR A 77 18.33 -3.86 -7.47
C TYR A 77 17.59 -5.20 -7.50
N ILE A 78 16.24 -5.19 -7.48
CA ILE A 78 15.43 -6.41 -7.58
C ILE A 78 15.77 -7.20 -8.85
N LYS A 79 15.96 -6.50 -9.97
CA LYS A 79 16.33 -7.12 -11.25
C LYS A 79 17.76 -7.67 -11.22
N GLN A 80 18.71 -6.92 -10.67
CA GLN A 80 20.12 -7.32 -10.61
C GLN A 80 20.33 -8.55 -9.71
N ALA A 81 19.59 -8.64 -8.61
CA ALA A 81 19.69 -9.74 -7.66
C ALA A 81 18.85 -10.98 -8.06
N ASP A 82 18.20 -10.95 -9.23
CA ASP A 82 17.26 -12.00 -9.70
C ASP A 82 16.13 -12.31 -8.69
N LEU A 83 15.72 -11.30 -7.92
CA LEU A 83 14.72 -11.43 -6.85
C LEU A 83 13.28 -11.16 -7.34
N SER A 84 13.07 -11.03 -8.65
CA SER A 84 11.80 -10.59 -9.25
C SER A 84 10.63 -11.55 -8.98
N LYS A 85 10.91 -12.79 -8.56
CA LYS A 85 9.86 -13.77 -8.17
C LYS A 85 9.36 -13.56 -6.74
N GLN A 86 10.19 -13.00 -5.87
CA GLN A 86 9.90 -12.91 -4.43
C GLN A 86 9.70 -11.47 -3.97
N LEU A 87 10.17 -10.50 -4.76
CA LEU A 87 10.06 -9.08 -4.49
C LEU A 87 9.34 -8.38 -5.64
N SER A 88 8.46 -7.45 -5.30
CA SER A 88 7.84 -6.55 -6.27
C SER A 88 7.81 -5.13 -5.73
N VAL A 89 8.00 -4.16 -6.61
CA VAL A 89 7.86 -2.74 -6.28
C VAL A 89 6.71 -2.15 -7.10
N ILE A 90 5.81 -1.45 -6.42
CA ILE A 90 4.59 -0.88 -6.99
C ILE A 90 4.56 0.61 -6.64
N LYS A 91 4.17 1.42 -7.61
CA LYS A 91 3.87 2.84 -7.39
C LYS A 91 2.40 2.98 -7.05
N GLU A 92 2.10 3.66 -5.97
CA GLU A 92 0.73 4.00 -5.58
C GLU A 92 0.59 5.52 -5.53
N GLY A 93 -0.16 6.08 -6.48
CA GLY A 93 -0.27 7.54 -6.63
C GLY A 93 1.09 8.20 -6.91
N ASP A 94 1.28 9.39 -6.35
CA ASP A 94 2.44 10.25 -6.65
C ASP A 94 3.51 10.29 -5.55
N ASN A 95 3.19 9.76 -4.37
CA ASN A 95 4.03 9.86 -3.19
C ASN A 95 4.18 8.57 -2.37
N LEU A 96 3.57 7.46 -2.81
CA LEU A 96 3.73 6.16 -2.15
C LEU A 96 4.43 5.16 -3.06
N ILE A 97 5.43 4.48 -2.51
CA ILE A 97 6.09 3.31 -3.11
C ILE A 97 5.87 2.14 -2.17
N LEU A 98 5.30 1.06 -2.70
CA LEU A 98 5.09 -0.19 -2.00
C LEU A 98 6.15 -1.20 -2.44
N VAL A 99 7.03 -1.63 -1.53
CA VAL A 99 7.96 -2.74 -1.76
C VAL A 99 7.45 -3.95 -1.02
N ARG A 100 7.06 -4.98 -1.77
CA ARG A 100 6.52 -6.22 -1.24
C ARG A 100 7.58 -7.31 -1.28
N ILE A 101 7.78 -7.97 -0.15
CA ILE A 101 8.77 -9.04 0.02
C ILE A 101 8.06 -10.28 0.55
N SER A 102 8.18 -11.41 -0.16
CA SER A 102 7.67 -12.69 0.33
C SER A 102 8.32 -13.08 1.65
N GLU A 103 7.52 -13.64 2.56
CA GLU A 103 7.98 -14.18 3.85
C GLU A 103 9.20 -15.08 3.69
N SER A 104 9.18 -16.00 2.73
CA SER A 104 10.20 -17.04 2.57
C SER A 104 11.61 -16.52 2.30
N VAL A 105 11.73 -15.24 1.92
CA VAL A 105 13.03 -14.57 1.76
C VAL A 105 13.56 -14.07 3.10
N LEU A 106 12.66 -13.62 3.97
CA LEU A 106 13.00 -12.93 5.22
C LEU A 106 13.02 -13.86 6.43
N PHE A 107 12.17 -14.89 6.45
CA PHE A 107 11.93 -15.72 7.63
C PHE A 107 11.68 -17.18 7.25
N ASP A 108 11.98 -18.06 8.19
CA ASP A 108 11.47 -19.42 8.18
C ASP A 108 9.96 -19.45 8.51
N SER A 109 9.30 -20.54 8.09
CA SER A 109 7.86 -20.71 8.33
C SER A 109 7.53 -20.68 9.83
N GLY A 110 6.56 -19.84 10.20
CA GLY A 110 6.09 -19.70 11.58
C GLY A 110 7.06 -18.99 12.53
N ARG A 111 8.18 -18.46 12.04
CA ARG A 111 9.17 -17.71 12.82
C ARG A 111 9.18 -16.23 12.47
N ALA A 112 9.63 -15.40 13.40
CA ALA A 112 9.86 -13.97 13.18
C ALA A 112 11.34 -13.57 13.18
N ASP A 113 12.26 -14.50 13.45
CA ASP A 113 13.69 -14.25 13.36
C ASP A 113 14.12 -14.10 11.89
N ILE A 114 14.85 -13.03 11.59
CA ILE A 114 15.31 -12.75 10.23
C ILE A 114 16.38 -13.76 9.84
N ASN A 115 16.20 -14.40 8.69
CA ASN A 115 17.17 -15.34 8.15
C ASN A 115 18.50 -14.62 7.82
N PRO A 116 19.66 -15.23 8.10
CA PRO A 116 20.96 -14.61 7.82
C PRO A 116 21.12 -14.15 6.37
N ASP A 117 20.60 -14.93 5.42
CA ASP A 117 20.67 -14.64 3.98
C ASP A 117 19.85 -13.38 3.59
N ALA A 118 18.84 -13.04 4.39
CA ALA A 118 18.03 -11.83 4.19
C ALA A 118 18.77 -10.55 4.59
N ASN A 119 19.88 -10.65 5.32
CA ASN A 119 20.61 -9.47 5.79
C ASN A 119 21.14 -8.62 4.64
N GLN A 120 21.71 -9.25 3.61
CA GLN A 120 22.24 -8.53 2.45
C GLN A 120 21.14 -7.74 1.72
N LEU A 121 19.95 -8.34 1.61
CA LEU A 121 18.77 -7.67 1.05
C LEU A 121 18.36 -6.46 1.89
N LEU A 122 18.22 -6.64 3.20
CA LEU A 122 17.81 -5.57 4.11
C LEU A 122 18.85 -4.45 4.21
N ASP A 123 20.15 -4.77 4.11
CA ASP A 123 21.23 -3.79 4.03
C ASP A 123 21.11 -2.94 2.78
N ARG A 124 20.88 -3.58 1.62
CA ARG A 124 20.72 -2.83 0.39
C ARG A 124 19.47 -1.94 0.39
N ILE A 125 18.36 -2.41 0.94
CA ILE A 125 17.16 -1.59 1.12
C ILE A 125 17.48 -0.40 2.04
N SER A 126 18.17 -0.64 3.15
CA SER A 126 18.60 0.40 4.09
C SER A 126 19.49 1.46 3.44
N ASP A 127 20.42 1.07 2.58
CA ASP A 127 21.30 1.98 1.85
C ASP A 127 20.48 2.86 0.90
N ILE A 128 19.60 2.26 0.09
CA ILE A 128 18.71 3.00 -0.82
C ILE A 128 17.83 3.99 -0.04
N LEU A 129 17.25 3.56 1.08
CA LEU A 129 16.46 4.45 1.95
C LEU A 129 17.30 5.61 2.51
N THR A 130 18.58 5.36 2.79
CA THR A 130 19.50 6.38 3.30
C THR A 130 19.91 7.39 2.22
N GLU A 131 20.16 6.92 0.99
CA GLU A 131 20.48 7.77 -0.18
C GLU A 131 19.36 8.76 -0.51
N HIS A 132 18.11 8.39 -0.20
CA HIS A 132 16.90 9.16 -0.47
C HIS A 132 16.29 9.79 0.79
N ALA A 133 17.05 9.87 1.89
CA ALA A 133 16.54 10.28 3.20
C ALA A 133 16.04 11.73 3.27
N ASP A 134 16.46 12.59 2.35
CA ASP A 134 16.11 14.02 2.30
C ASP A 134 14.64 14.28 1.96
N PHE A 135 14.00 13.40 1.18
CA PHE A 135 12.60 13.56 0.76
C PHE A 135 11.68 12.42 1.21
N ILE A 136 12.22 11.33 1.78
CA ILE A 136 11.37 10.33 2.45
C ILE A 136 10.77 10.96 3.70
N LYS A 137 9.45 10.92 3.81
CA LYS A 137 8.69 11.41 4.97
C LYS A 137 8.51 10.31 6.01
N MET A 138 8.09 9.12 5.58
CA MET A 138 7.81 7.99 6.46
C MET A 138 8.08 6.66 5.75
N VAL A 139 8.53 5.66 6.49
CA VAL A 139 8.62 4.26 6.07
C VAL A 139 7.84 3.42 7.08
N ARG A 140 6.76 2.79 6.62
CA ARG A 140 5.97 1.87 7.41
C ARG A 140 6.19 0.45 6.95
N ILE A 141 6.49 -0.43 7.88
CA ILE A 141 6.74 -1.85 7.65
C ILE A 141 5.50 -2.61 8.09
N GLU A 142 4.91 -3.35 7.18
CA GLU A 142 3.61 -3.98 7.34
C GLU A 142 3.77 -5.51 7.24
N GLY A 143 3.48 -6.21 8.34
CA GLY A 143 3.52 -7.67 8.39
C GLY A 143 2.16 -8.28 8.05
N HIS A 144 2.17 -9.33 7.22
CA HIS A 144 0.96 -10.06 6.84
C HIS A 144 1.15 -11.59 6.92
N THR A 145 0.07 -12.30 7.20
CA THR A 145 0.01 -13.77 7.20
C THR A 145 -1.02 -14.29 6.20
N ASP A 146 -1.03 -15.61 5.99
CA ASP A 146 -2.21 -16.29 5.43
C ASP A 146 -3.24 -16.54 6.55
N ASN A 147 -4.36 -17.18 6.20
CA ASN A 147 -5.45 -17.48 7.14
C ASN A 147 -5.24 -18.76 7.96
N ARG A 148 -4.07 -19.40 7.88
CA ARG A 148 -3.83 -20.60 8.69
C ARG A 148 -3.54 -20.13 10.11
N PRO A 149 -4.30 -20.60 11.12
CA PRO A 149 -4.06 -20.21 12.49
C PRO A 149 -2.66 -20.63 12.92
N ILE A 150 -1.87 -19.70 13.43
CA ILE A 150 -0.63 -20.04 14.12
C ILE A 150 -0.88 -20.14 15.62
N LYS A 151 -0.31 -21.18 16.22
CA LYS A 151 -0.20 -21.33 17.67
C LYS A 151 1.05 -22.14 17.97
N ASN A 152 2.05 -21.50 18.54
CA ASN A 152 3.28 -22.16 18.97
C ASN A 152 3.79 -21.52 20.27
N THR A 153 4.98 -21.91 20.72
CA THR A 153 5.55 -21.40 21.98
C THR A 153 5.86 -19.90 21.98
N GLN A 154 5.94 -19.27 20.80
CA GLN A 154 6.31 -17.86 20.62
C GLN A 154 5.12 -16.97 20.28
N PHE A 155 4.12 -17.49 19.56
CA PHE A 155 3.01 -16.72 19.04
C PHE A 155 1.69 -17.47 19.27
N ASP A 156 0.75 -16.79 19.92
CA ASP A 156 -0.62 -17.27 20.16
C ASP A 156 -1.56 -16.97 18.99
N SER A 157 -1.19 -16.04 18.10
CA SER A 157 -2.01 -15.65 16.95
C SER A 157 -1.22 -15.06 15.77
N ASN A 158 -1.90 -14.97 14.62
CA ASN A 158 -1.37 -14.31 13.42
C ASN A 158 -1.11 -12.80 13.63
N TRP A 159 -1.80 -12.15 14.57
CA TRP A 159 -1.51 -10.76 14.96
C TRP A 159 -0.12 -10.63 15.57
N GLU A 160 0.23 -11.53 16.48
CA GLU A 160 1.54 -11.50 17.15
C GLU A 160 2.67 -11.84 16.19
N LEU A 161 2.49 -12.86 15.34
CA LEU A 161 3.49 -13.22 14.33
C LEU A 161 3.75 -12.07 13.35
N SER A 162 2.69 -11.50 12.76
CA SER A 162 2.84 -10.41 11.79
C SER A 162 3.47 -9.16 12.40
N THR A 163 3.04 -8.77 13.61
CA THR A 163 3.60 -7.62 14.33
C THR A 163 5.07 -7.86 14.67
N SER A 164 5.41 -9.05 15.18
CA SER A 164 6.79 -9.39 15.53
C SER A 164 7.72 -9.39 14.32
N ARG A 165 7.25 -9.88 13.15
CA ARG A 165 8.00 -9.81 11.88
C ARG A 165 8.26 -8.37 11.46
N ALA A 166 7.23 -7.51 11.48
CA ALA A 166 7.38 -6.10 11.12
C ALA A 166 8.38 -5.39 12.04
N VAL A 167 8.28 -5.60 13.35
CA VAL A 167 9.20 -5.03 14.36
C VAL A 167 10.62 -5.54 14.21
N ASN A 168 10.81 -6.83 13.90
CA ASN A 168 12.16 -7.37 13.69
C ASN A 168 12.83 -6.77 12.46
N VAL A 169 12.10 -6.60 11.35
CA VAL A 169 12.61 -5.91 10.15
C VAL A 169 12.93 -4.46 10.46
N LEU A 170 12.03 -3.73 11.12
CA LEU A 170 12.27 -2.36 11.58
C LEU A 170 13.58 -2.25 12.37
N ARG A 171 13.73 -3.09 13.38
CA ARG A 171 14.90 -3.10 14.28
C ARG A 171 16.17 -3.47 13.53
N ARG A 172 16.08 -4.27 12.46
CA ARG A 172 17.22 -4.58 11.59
C ARG A 172 17.62 -3.40 10.72
N LEU A 173 16.65 -2.68 10.15
CA LEU A 173 16.92 -1.47 9.36
C LEU A 173 17.50 -0.35 10.22
N LEU A 174 17.01 -0.16 11.45
CA LEU A 174 17.53 0.86 12.36
C LEU A 174 19.00 0.67 12.74
N LYS A 175 19.56 -0.54 12.57
CA LYS A 175 20.98 -0.80 12.81
C LYS A 175 21.89 -0.29 11.70
N THR A 176 21.38 -0.18 10.47
CA THR A 176 22.19 0.12 9.28
C THR A 176 21.74 1.38 8.55
N SER A 177 20.48 1.79 8.72
CA SER A 177 19.91 2.96 8.05
C SER A 177 20.21 4.24 8.80
N LYS A 178 20.52 5.30 8.05
CA LYS A 178 20.64 6.66 8.59
C LYS A 178 19.38 7.50 8.36
N LEU A 179 18.26 6.87 7.97
CA LEU A 179 16.98 7.55 7.69
C LEU A 179 16.32 8.19 8.95
N GLY A 180 16.87 7.94 10.14
CA GLY A 180 16.38 8.51 11.39
C GLY A 180 15.18 7.73 11.93
N SER A 181 15.23 7.33 13.20
CA SER A 181 14.23 6.44 13.82
C SER A 181 12.80 7.00 13.80
N ALA A 182 12.65 8.32 13.83
CA ALA A 182 11.36 9.00 13.80
C ALA A 182 10.59 8.81 12.47
N LYS A 183 11.27 8.44 11.39
CA LYS A 183 10.65 8.18 10.08
C LYS A 183 10.17 6.74 9.92
N PHE A 184 10.32 5.89 10.94
CA PHE A 184 10.02 4.47 10.84
C PHE A 184 8.81 4.09 11.71
N SER A 185 7.97 3.19 11.19
CA SER A 185 6.89 2.54 11.94
C SER A 185 6.73 1.09 11.52
N ALA A 186 6.18 0.26 12.42
CA ALA A 186 5.88 -1.14 12.15
C ALA A 186 4.43 -1.44 12.54
N VAL A 187 3.72 -2.17 11.70
CA VAL A 187 2.32 -2.58 11.90
C VAL A 187 2.19 -4.05 11.51
N GLY A 188 1.46 -4.84 12.30
CA GLY A 188 1.03 -6.19 11.93
C GLY A 188 -0.45 -6.18 11.58
N TYR A 189 -0.84 -6.79 10.46
CA TYR A 189 -2.23 -6.89 10.02
C TYR A 189 -2.82 -8.30 10.16
N GLY A 190 -2.01 -9.29 10.57
CA GLY A 190 -2.38 -10.69 10.54
C GLY A 190 -2.87 -11.14 9.16
N GLU A 191 -3.98 -11.86 9.15
CA GLU A 191 -4.60 -12.45 7.95
C GLU A 191 -5.65 -11.55 7.29
N PHE A 192 -5.96 -10.39 7.88
CA PHE A 192 -7.13 -9.58 7.54
C PHE A 192 -6.93 -8.63 6.36
N HIS A 193 -5.74 -8.61 5.76
CA HIS A 193 -5.41 -7.82 4.57
C HIS A 193 -4.81 -8.72 3.45
N PRO A 194 -5.57 -9.70 2.95
CA PRO A 194 -5.11 -10.60 1.91
C PRO A 194 -5.07 -9.89 0.54
N ILE A 195 -4.05 -10.17 -0.26
CA ILE A 195 -3.92 -9.71 -1.64
C ILE A 195 -4.35 -10.77 -2.66
N ALA A 196 -4.55 -12.01 -2.18
CA ALA A 196 -5.08 -13.13 -2.94
C ALA A 196 -6.01 -13.95 -2.04
N LYS A 197 -6.92 -14.72 -2.64
CA LYS A 197 -7.81 -15.61 -1.88
C LYS A 197 -7.01 -16.65 -1.10
N ASN A 198 -7.40 -16.96 0.13
CA ASN A 198 -6.74 -18.01 0.92
C ASN A 198 -7.29 -19.42 0.59
N ASP A 199 -7.34 -19.76 -0.70
CA ASP A 199 -7.92 -21.00 -1.23
C ASP A 199 -6.88 -22.02 -1.71
N THR A 200 -5.68 -21.55 -2.04
CA THR A 200 -4.59 -22.38 -2.59
C THR A 200 -3.26 -22.06 -1.93
N ALA A 201 -2.34 -23.02 -1.90
CA ALA A 201 -1.00 -22.82 -1.35
C ALA A 201 -0.24 -21.66 -2.03
N ALA A 202 -0.41 -21.52 -3.35
CA ALA A 202 0.18 -20.44 -4.12
C ALA A 202 -0.37 -19.06 -3.72
N ASN A 203 -1.68 -18.94 -3.50
CA ASN A 203 -2.26 -17.67 -3.07
C ASN A 203 -1.96 -17.34 -1.60
N MET A 204 -1.99 -18.33 -0.71
CA MET A 204 -1.56 -18.16 0.67
C MET A 204 -0.10 -17.68 0.75
N ALA A 205 0.78 -18.20 -0.12
CA ALA A 205 2.17 -17.73 -0.19
C ALA A 205 2.29 -16.24 -0.58
N LYS A 206 1.40 -15.72 -1.43
CA LYS A 206 1.36 -14.29 -1.75
C LYS A 206 0.91 -13.45 -0.54
N ASN A 207 0.03 -13.99 0.30
CA ASN A 207 -0.46 -13.28 1.48
C ASN A 207 0.57 -13.20 2.61
N ARG A 208 1.44 -14.21 2.74
CA ARG A 208 2.58 -14.21 3.68
C ARG A 208 3.72 -13.33 3.15
N ARG A 209 3.73 -12.07 3.58
CA ARG A 209 4.65 -11.04 3.07
C ARG A 209 4.95 -9.98 4.11
N VAL A 210 5.99 -9.21 3.83
CA VAL A 210 6.25 -7.92 4.48
C VAL A 210 6.22 -6.85 3.40
N ASP A 211 5.38 -5.84 3.62
CA ASP A 211 5.23 -4.69 2.74
C ASP A 211 5.95 -3.48 3.37
N PHE A 212 6.75 -2.77 2.58
CA PHE A 212 7.35 -1.50 2.96
C PHE A 212 6.58 -0.41 2.24
N VAL A 213 5.85 0.39 2.99
CA VAL A 213 5.14 1.56 2.49
C VAL A 213 6.03 2.77 2.71
N ILE A 214 6.61 3.27 1.62
CA ILE A 214 7.51 4.42 1.63
C ILE A 214 6.71 5.63 1.17
N GLU A 215 6.46 6.55 2.09
CA GLU A 215 5.83 7.84 1.86
C GLU A 215 6.90 8.90 1.62
N THR A 216 6.81 9.57 0.48
CA THR A 216 7.68 10.69 0.11
C THR A 216 6.99 12.01 0.38
N ALA A 217 7.74 13.07 0.65
CA ALA A 217 7.20 14.41 0.73
C ALA A 217 6.66 14.86 -0.64
N ASP A 218 5.53 15.58 -0.62
CA ASP A 218 5.03 16.29 -1.79
C ASP A 218 5.99 17.46 -2.05
N ASN A 219 6.57 17.53 -3.25
CA ASN A 219 7.39 18.67 -3.69
C ASN A 219 6.51 19.72 -4.36
#